data_AF-B0SJK5-F1
#
_entry.id   AF-B0SJK5-F1
#
_cell.length_a   1.000
_cell.length_b   1.000
_cell.length_c   1.000
_cell.angle_alpha   90.00
_cell.angle_beta   90.00
_cell.angle_gamma   90.00
#
_symmetry.space_group_name_H-M   'P 1'
#
loop_
_entity.id
_entity.type
_entity.pdbx_description
1 polymer ?
#
loop_
_entity_poly.entity_id
_entity_poly.type
_entity_poly.pdbx_seq_one_letter_code
_entity_poly.pdbx_strand_id
1 'polypeptide(L)'
;MKKLLTILIFALSFQLYAGDLKDDLKSATGDSEKISILAEMGKSGETKYVKPVTEQLEKGESSKIRAQAATSLGDLKAGFNELHKAFDNDDVYVREASIEALAKIGNSKSQSYFEKGTKDKNEKIRFYSVQGLSKVGRSGNAPIFRNAIEWKDKPTQLAAIRGLGNINAWDEWKYVKPFCSNSDKDFVMACLYSAGKFKTDESLLAIESLLASPDTEISKEAFDAIANFKPAQVIPTLIRFKKTNPNHPNLADLSANLKKLKAAKQYAIINVSDRLNLRSKANERSEVITGLPGNAVVEIISREPRKYIITNSKGEEMEDFWYQIKTSDGKKGYLFGEYIHVVDSY
;
A
#
# COMPACT_ATOMS: atom_id res chain seq x y z
N MET A 1 -1.27 -24.69 -21.67
CA MET A 1 -2.69 -24.93 -22.05
C MET A 1 -3.65 -23.83 -21.57
N LYS A 2 -3.65 -23.39 -20.30
CA LYS A 2 -4.57 -22.33 -19.83
C LYS A 2 -4.41 -20.97 -20.54
N LYS A 3 -3.18 -20.49 -20.82
CA LYS A 3 -2.95 -19.24 -21.58
C LYS A 3 -3.37 -19.31 -23.05
N LEU A 4 -3.24 -20.48 -23.68
CA LEU A 4 -3.72 -20.70 -25.05
C LEU A 4 -5.26 -20.70 -25.09
N LEU A 5 -5.91 -21.24 -24.06
CA LEU A 5 -7.37 -21.24 -23.95
C LEU A 5 -7.92 -19.81 -23.76
N THR A 6 -7.26 -18.97 -22.97
CA THR A 6 -7.65 -17.56 -22.80
C THR A 6 -7.48 -16.74 -24.08
N ILE A 7 -6.42 -16.98 -24.85
CA ILE A 7 -6.18 -16.34 -26.15
C ILE A 7 -7.16 -16.86 -27.21
N LEU A 8 -7.50 -18.15 -27.19
CA LEU A 8 -8.54 -18.71 -28.07
C LEU A 8 -9.92 -18.15 -27.73
N ILE A 9 -10.28 -17.99 -26.45
CA ILE A 9 -11.56 -17.38 -26.05
C ILE A 9 -11.60 -15.90 -26.47
N PHE A 10 -10.49 -15.16 -26.35
CA PHE A 10 -10.37 -13.79 -26.85
C PHE A 10 -10.48 -13.69 -28.39
N ALA A 11 -9.90 -14.66 -29.12
CA ALA A 11 -9.97 -14.71 -30.58
C ALA A 11 -11.34 -15.17 -31.09
N LEU A 12 -12.02 -16.06 -30.36
CA LEU A 12 -13.38 -16.53 -30.68
C LEU A 12 -14.45 -15.45 -30.40
N SER A 13 -14.25 -14.56 -29.42
CA SER A 13 -15.12 -13.39 -29.24
C SER A 13 -14.86 -12.27 -30.25
N PHE A 14 -13.59 -12.05 -30.63
CA PHE A 14 -13.25 -11.05 -31.67
C PHE A 14 -13.71 -11.46 -33.09
N GLN A 15 -13.95 -12.75 -33.33
CA GLN A 15 -14.48 -13.24 -34.61
C GLN A 15 -16.01 -13.19 -34.73
N LEU A 16 -16.73 -12.85 -33.66
CA LEU A 16 -18.20 -12.71 -33.69
C LEU A 16 -18.67 -11.32 -34.16
N TYR A 17 -17.81 -10.29 -34.09
CA TYR A 17 -18.13 -8.94 -34.54
C TYR A 17 -17.07 -8.44 -35.52
N ALA A 18 -17.19 -8.89 -36.77
CA ALA A 18 -16.40 -8.33 -37.87
C ALA A 18 -16.91 -6.92 -38.32
N GLY A 19 -17.95 -6.39 -37.65
CA GLY A 19 -18.63 -5.12 -37.95
C GLY A 19 -18.37 -3.99 -36.93
N ASP A 20 -19.01 -2.84 -37.14
CA ASP A 20 -19.07 -1.78 -36.14
C ASP A 20 -20.03 -2.22 -35.02
N LEU A 21 -19.51 -2.39 -33.79
CA LEU A 21 -20.30 -2.76 -32.61
C LEU A 21 -21.58 -1.92 -32.45
N LYS A 22 -21.59 -0.67 -32.93
CA LYS A 22 -22.79 0.18 -32.91
C LYS A 22 -23.91 -0.38 -33.78
N ASP A 23 -23.59 -0.91 -34.95
CA ASP A 23 -24.57 -1.50 -35.86
C ASP A 23 -24.98 -2.88 -35.37
N ASP A 24 -24.05 -3.65 -34.82
CA ASP A 24 -24.34 -4.93 -34.17
C ASP A 24 -25.31 -4.74 -32.99
N LEU A 25 -25.14 -3.68 -32.19
CA LEU A 25 -26.05 -3.37 -31.08
C LEU A 25 -27.47 -3.06 -31.55
N LYS A 26 -27.64 -2.49 -32.76
CA LYS A 26 -28.97 -2.18 -33.33
C LYS A 26 -29.65 -3.43 -33.90
N SER A 27 -28.87 -4.34 -34.48
CA SER A 27 -29.41 -5.59 -35.04
C SER A 27 -29.67 -6.65 -33.97
N ALA A 28 -29.04 -6.52 -32.79
CA ALA A 28 -29.19 -7.46 -31.69
C ALA A 28 -30.64 -7.59 -31.22
N THR A 29 -31.14 -8.82 -31.20
CA THR A 29 -32.56 -9.12 -30.92
C THR A 29 -32.82 -9.55 -29.49
N GLY A 30 -31.78 -9.98 -28.76
CA GLY A 30 -31.91 -10.50 -27.40
C GLY A 30 -30.98 -9.82 -26.39
N ASP A 31 -31.39 -9.85 -25.12
CA ASP A 31 -30.62 -9.30 -24.00
C ASP A 31 -29.18 -9.82 -23.97
N SER A 32 -28.98 -11.13 -24.18
CA SER A 32 -27.65 -11.74 -24.08
C SER A 32 -26.67 -11.18 -25.11
N GLU A 33 -27.15 -10.93 -26.33
CA GLU A 33 -26.34 -10.38 -27.42
C GLU A 33 -26.02 -8.90 -27.15
N LYS A 34 -27.06 -8.11 -26.81
CA LYS A 34 -26.91 -6.70 -26.40
C LYS A 34 -25.92 -6.54 -25.23
N ILE A 35 -25.99 -7.41 -24.23
CA ILE A 35 -25.08 -7.42 -23.08
C ILE A 35 -23.63 -7.70 -23.51
N SER A 36 -23.40 -8.69 -24.38
CA SER A 36 -22.06 -8.99 -24.89
C SER A 36 -21.46 -7.80 -25.63
N ILE A 37 -22.25 -7.19 -26.53
CA ILE A 37 -21.82 -6.03 -27.32
C ILE A 37 -21.51 -4.83 -26.42
N LEU A 38 -22.37 -4.55 -25.44
CA LEU A 38 -22.13 -3.48 -24.48
C LEU A 38 -20.86 -3.72 -23.66
N ALA A 39 -20.60 -4.96 -23.24
CA ALA A 39 -19.38 -5.30 -22.51
C ALA A 39 -18.12 -5.10 -23.37
N GLU A 40 -18.18 -5.44 -24.66
CA GLU A 40 -17.08 -5.21 -25.61
C GLU A 40 -16.84 -3.73 -25.87
N MET A 41 -17.92 -2.95 -26.08
CA MET A 41 -17.86 -1.49 -26.17
C MET A 41 -17.17 -0.89 -24.94
N GLY A 42 -17.55 -1.33 -23.74
CA GLY A 42 -16.93 -0.88 -22.48
C GLY A 42 -15.42 -1.17 -22.43
N LYS A 43 -15.04 -2.43 -22.68
CA LYS A 43 -13.64 -2.90 -22.64
C LYS A 43 -12.75 -2.28 -23.71
N SER A 44 -13.31 -1.88 -24.85
CA SER A 44 -12.54 -1.22 -25.92
C SER A 44 -11.89 0.08 -25.45
N GLY A 45 -12.50 0.79 -24.49
CA GLY A 45 -12.05 2.11 -24.05
C GLY A 45 -12.32 3.23 -25.07
N GLU A 46 -13.02 2.96 -26.18
CA GLU A 46 -13.22 3.94 -27.25
C GLU A 46 -14.34 4.92 -26.93
N THR A 47 -14.03 6.22 -26.96
CA THR A 47 -14.97 7.30 -26.61
C THR A 47 -16.19 7.36 -27.52
N LYS A 48 -16.07 6.85 -28.76
CA LYS A 48 -17.19 6.77 -29.73
C LYS A 48 -18.36 5.92 -29.19
N TYR A 49 -18.10 5.01 -28.26
CA TYR A 49 -19.13 4.17 -27.65
C TYR A 49 -19.81 4.78 -26.43
N VAL A 50 -19.34 5.92 -25.90
CA VAL A 50 -19.98 6.56 -24.73
C VAL A 50 -21.45 6.85 -25.00
N LYS A 51 -21.78 7.45 -26.15
CA LYS A 51 -23.17 7.78 -26.50
C LYS A 51 -24.07 6.55 -26.65
N PRO A 52 -23.76 5.54 -27.49
CA PRO A 52 -24.64 4.37 -27.62
C PRO A 52 -24.78 3.56 -26.33
N VAL A 53 -23.72 3.47 -25.51
CA VAL A 53 -23.81 2.83 -24.20
C VAL A 53 -24.71 3.65 -23.26
N THR A 54 -24.59 4.98 -23.26
CA THR A 54 -25.47 5.86 -22.46
C THR A 54 -26.94 5.70 -22.85
N GLU A 55 -27.24 5.61 -24.15
CA GLU A 55 -28.60 5.37 -24.65
C GLU A 55 -29.17 4.04 -24.11
N GLN A 56 -28.35 2.98 -24.02
CA GLN A 56 -28.78 1.71 -23.41
C GLN A 56 -28.94 1.78 -21.90
N LEU A 57 -28.17 2.62 -21.18
CA LEU A 57 -28.42 2.88 -19.77
C LEU A 57 -29.78 3.55 -19.56
N GLU A 58 -30.13 4.52 -20.40
CA GLU A 58 -31.36 5.30 -20.23
C GLU A 58 -32.62 4.57 -20.74
N LYS A 59 -32.49 3.79 -21.81
CA LYS A 59 -33.63 3.25 -22.58
C LYS A 59 -33.59 1.74 -22.78
N GLY A 60 -32.61 1.05 -22.19
CA GLY A 60 -32.50 -0.40 -22.29
C GLY A 60 -33.76 -1.10 -21.77
N GLU A 61 -34.27 -2.04 -22.57
CA GLU A 61 -35.56 -2.71 -22.34
C GLU A 61 -35.60 -3.46 -21.00
N SER A 62 -34.49 -4.12 -20.64
CA SER A 62 -34.37 -4.86 -19.40
C SER A 62 -33.35 -4.24 -18.44
N SER A 63 -33.54 -4.50 -17.15
CA SER A 63 -32.59 -4.10 -16.10
C SER A 63 -31.20 -4.68 -16.32
N LYS A 64 -31.09 -5.85 -16.95
CA LYS A 64 -29.80 -6.47 -17.27
C LYS A 64 -29.03 -5.68 -18.33
N ILE A 65 -29.72 -5.19 -19.36
CA ILE A 65 -29.13 -4.32 -20.39
C ILE A 65 -28.67 -3.01 -19.74
N ARG A 66 -29.53 -2.36 -18.96
CA ARG A 66 -29.20 -1.08 -18.29
C ARG A 66 -28.04 -1.25 -17.31
N ALA A 67 -28.02 -2.33 -16.53
CA ALA A 67 -26.92 -2.62 -15.61
C ALA A 67 -25.60 -2.87 -16.36
N GLN A 68 -25.62 -3.63 -17.46
CA GLN A 68 -24.44 -3.81 -18.28
C GLN A 68 -23.96 -2.49 -18.90
N ALA A 69 -24.88 -1.64 -19.37
CA ALA A 69 -24.55 -0.32 -19.87
C ALA A 69 -23.88 0.56 -18.79
N ALA A 70 -24.38 0.53 -17.55
CA ALA A 70 -23.73 1.21 -16.42
C ALA A 70 -22.30 0.71 -16.18
N THR A 71 -22.10 -0.61 -16.14
CA THR A 71 -20.77 -1.22 -16.03
C THR A 71 -19.84 -0.77 -17.14
N SER A 72 -20.31 -0.79 -18.39
CA SER A 72 -19.54 -0.37 -19.56
C SER A 72 -19.19 1.12 -19.54
N LEU A 73 -20.06 1.99 -19.01
CA LEU A 73 -19.71 3.40 -18.77
C LEU A 73 -18.63 3.56 -17.70
N GLY A 74 -18.64 2.72 -16.67
CA GLY A 74 -17.56 2.63 -15.68
C GLY A 74 -16.22 2.23 -16.30
N ASP A 75 -16.22 1.28 -17.24
CA ASP A 75 -15.04 0.87 -18.02
C ASP A 75 -14.52 2.01 -18.91
N LEU A 76 -15.42 2.69 -19.61
CA LEU A 76 -15.13 3.87 -20.44
C LEU A 76 -14.75 5.12 -19.62
N LYS A 77 -14.93 5.06 -18.29
CA LYS A 77 -14.79 6.18 -17.36
C LYS A 77 -15.62 7.42 -17.75
N ALA A 78 -16.85 7.21 -18.21
CA ALA A 78 -17.74 8.25 -18.75
C ALA A 78 -19.17 8.18 -18.20
N GLY A 79 -20.05 9.07 -18.65
CA GLY A 79 -21.50 9.02 -18.34
C GLY A 79 -21.87 9.27 -16.87
N PHE A 80 -21.05 10.04 -16.14
CA PHE A 80 -21.23 10.16 -14.68
C PHE A 80 -22.59 10.77 -14.27
N ASN A 81 -23.15 11.70 -15.06
CA ASN A 81 -24.46 12.29 -14.77
C ASN A 81 -25.58 11.26 -14.97
N GLU A 82 -25.47 10.42 -15.99
CA GLU A 82 -26.45 9.40 -16.32
C GLU A 82 -26.39 8.25 -15.33
N LEU A 83 -25.18 7.89 -14.88
CA LEU A 83 -24.97 6.96 -13.76
C LEU A 83 -25.57 7.49 -12.45
N HIS A 84 -25.47 8.80 -12.17
CA HIS A 84 -26.16 9.41 -11.03
C HIS A 84 -27.68 9.26 -11.13
N LYS A 85 -28.27 9.55 -12.30
CA LYS A 85 -29.72 9.40 -12.52
C LYS A 85 -30.17 7.94 -12.36
N ALA A 86 -29.41 7.00 -12.91
CA ALA A 86 -29.72 5.57 -12.83
C ALA A 86 -29.62 5.05 -11.38
N PHE A 87 -28.64 5.53 -10.61
CA PHE A 87 -28.55 5.21 -9.18
C PHE A 87 -29.77 5.69 -8.35
N ASP A 88 -30.40 6.80 -8.75
CA ASP A 88 -31.52 7.39 -8.02
C ASP A 88 -32.87 6.78 -8.37
N ASN A 89 -33.07 6.36 -9.62
CA ASN A 89 -34.42 6.12 -10.16
C ASN A 89 -34.66 4.70 -10.69
N ASP A 90 -33.64 3.85 -10.76
CA ASP A 90 -33.74 2.54 -11.40
C ASP A 90 -33.86 1.39 -10.38
N ASP A 91 -33.98 0.16 -10.86
CA ASP A 91 -34.04 -1.03 -10.02
C ASP A 91 -32.68 -1.38 -9.39
N VAL A 92 -32.73 -2.24 -8.36
CA VAL A 92 -31.56 -2.54 -7.52
C VAL A 92 -30.34 -3.03 -8.30
N TYR A 93 -30.52 -3.77 -9.40
CA TYR A 93 -29.40 -4.27 -10.20
C TYR A 93 -28.68 -3.14 -10.95
N VAL A 94 -29.46 -2.22 -11.53
CA VAL A 94 -28.90 -1.05 -12.24
C VAL A 94 -28.28 -0.08 -11.25
N ARG A 95 -28.91 0.13 -10.08
CA ARG A 95 -28.35 0.98 -9.02
C ARG A 95 -27.01 0.47 -8.52
N GLU A 96 -26.90 -0.85 -8.29
CA GLU A 96 -25.66 -1.52 -7.92
C GLU A 96 -24.56 -1.32 -8.97
N ALA A 97 -24.85 -1.62 -10.25
CA ALA A 97 -23.90 -1.41 -11.34
C ALA A 97 -23.51 0.08 -11.50
N SER A 98 -24.46 0.98 -11.29
CA SER A 98 -24.23 2.43 -11.41
C SER A 98 -23.30 2.95 -10.31
N ILE A 99 -23.50 2.56 -9.06
CA ILE A 99 -22.61 2.97 -7.95
C ILE A 99 -21.23 2.32 -8.05
N GLU A 100 -21.15 1.09 -8.56
CA GLU A 100 -19.88 0.43 -8.90
C GLU A 100 -19.12 1.22 -9.98
N ALA A 101 -19.79 1.58 -11.07
CA ALA A 101 -19.21 2.39 -12.15
C ALA A 101 -18.75 3.76 -11.65
N LEU A 102 -19.56 4.45 -10.84
CA LEU A 102 -19.17 5.71 -10.22
C LEU A 102 -17.93 5.55 -9.31
N ALA A 103 -17.88 4.49 -8.51
CA ALA A 103 -16.72 4.18 -7.67
C ALA A 103 -15.49 3.83 -8.52
N LYS A 104 -15.66 3.18 -9.67
CA LYS A 104 -14.58 2.92 -10.64
C LYS A 104 -14.02 4.22 -11.23
N ILE A 105 -14.90 5.15 -11.60
CA ILE A 105 -14.54 6.48 -12.12
C ILE A 105 -13.80 7.30 -11.06
N GLY A 106 -14.26 7.28 -9.81
CA GLY A 106 -13.62 8.01 -8.71
C GLY A 106 -13.78 9.54 -8.79
N ASN A 107 -14.82 10.03 -9.45
CA ASN A 107 -15.08 11.47 -9.58
C ASN A 107 -15.51 12.07 -8.23
N SER A 108 -14.85 13.15 -7.80
CA SER A 108 -15.15 13.84 -6.53
C SER A 108 -16.55 14.49 -6.49
N LYS A 109 -17.20 14.70 -7.66
CA LYS A 109 -18.60 15.12 -7.76
C LYS A 109 -19.60 14.04 -7.33
N SER A 110 -19.17 12.78 -7.23
CA SER A 110 -20.01 11.66 -6.77
C SER A 110 -20.05 11.51 -5.25
N GLN A 111 -19.39 12.38 -4.49
CA GLN A 111 -19.32 12.32 -3.02
C GLN A 111 -20.69 12.09 -2.37
N SER A 112 -21.69 12.93 -2.69
CA SER A 112 -23.03 12.84 -2.09
C SER A 112 -23.76 11.54 -2.44
N TYR A 113 -23.50 10.98 -3.63
CA TYR A 113 -24.08 9.71 -4.07
C TYR A 113 -23.47 8.54 -3.31
N PHE A 114 -22.15 8.55 -3.05
CA PHE A 114 -21.54 7.56 -2.20
C PHE A 114 -22.03 7.68 -0.74
N GLU A 115 -22.12 8.90 -0.18
CA GLU A 115 -22.70 9.11 1.16
C GLU A 115 -24.14 8.56 1.24
N LYS A 116 -24.97 8.80 0.22
CA LYS A 116 -26.32 8.23 0.10
C LYS A 116 -26.27 6.70 0.07
N GLY A 117 -25.42 6.11 -0.76
CA GLY A 117 -25.32 4.65 -0.92
C GLY A 117 -24.78 3.92 0.31
N THR A 118 -24.01 4.56 1.19
CA THR A 118 -23.62 3.95 2.48
C THR A 118 -24.80 3.64 3.40
N LYS A 119 -25.98 4.24 3.15
CA LYS A 119 -27.22 4.04 3.92
C LYS A 119 -28.19 3.06 3.24
N ASP A 120 -27.77 2.44 2.13
CA ASP A 120 -28.62 1.52 1.38
C ASP A 120 -28.81 0.16 2.09
N LYS A 121 -29.94 -0.51 1.83
CA LYS A 121 -30.22 -1.84 2.35
C LYS A 121 -29.39 -2.93 1.65
N ASN A 122 -29.06 -2.74 0.37
CA ASN A 122 -28.22 -3.66 -0.40
C ASN A 122 -26.75 -3.50 0.02
N GLU A 123 -26.12 -4.62 0.40
CA GLU A 123 -24.76 -4.66 0.92
C GLU A 123 -23.70 -4.29 -0.11
N LYS A 124 -23.91 -4.67 -1.38
CA LYS A 124 -22.99 -4.32 -2.47
C LYS A 124 -23.04 -2.82 -2.78
N ILE A 125 -24.22 -2.20 -2.73
CA ILE A 125 -24.33 -0.73 -2.85
C ILE A 125 -23.54 -0.04 -1.73
N ARG A 126 -23.67 -0.52 -0.49
CA ARG A 126 -22.89 0.01 0.64
C ARG A 126 -21.39 -0.18 0.42
N PHE A 127 -20.96 -1.36 -0.02
CA PHE A 127 -19.56 -1.68 -0.33
C PHE A 127 -18.96 -0.74 -1.38
N TYR A 128 -19.61 -0.62 -2.54
CA TYR A 128 -19.13 0.25 -3.62
C TYR A 128 -19.14 1.73 -3.22
N SER A 129 -20.09 2.13 -2.37
CA SER A 129 -20.12 3.48 -1.80
C SER A 129 -18.92 3.75 -0.90
N VAL A 130 -18.56 2.82 -0.01
CA VAL A 130 -17.36 2.93 0.84
C VAL A 130 -16.09 2.96 -0.02
N GLN A 131 -16.00 2.13 -1.07
CA GLN A 131 -14.90 2.21 -2.04
C GLN A 131 -14.83 3.57 -2.75
N GLY A 132 -15.98 4.09 -3.20
CA GLY A 132 -16.08 5.39 -3.85
C GLY A 132 -15.58 6.51 -2.94
N LEU A 133 -16.04 6.56 -1.69
CA LEU A 133 -15.57 7.52 -0.69
C LEU A 133 -14.06 7.41 -0.43
N SER A 134 -13.53 6.18 -0.40
CA SER A 134 -12.09 5.92 -0.21
C SER A 134 -11.26 6.49 -1.36
N LYS A 135 -11.73 6.34 -2.61
CA LYS A 135 -11.08 6.93 -3.80
C LYS A 135 -11.22 8.44 -3.89
N VAL A 136 -12.37 8.99 -3.48
CA VAL A 136 -12.56 10.45 -3.42
C VAL A 136 -11.64 11.09 -2.38
N GLY A 137 -11.33 10.38 -1.29
CA GLY A 137 -10.22 10.71 -0.41
C GLY A 137 -10.44 11.94 0.47
N ARG A 138 -11.69 12.33 0.76
CA ARG A 138 -12.00 13.45 1.66
C ARG A 138 -11.82 13.05 3.12
N SER A 139 -11.09 13.86 3.90
CA SER A 139 -10.88 13.64 5.34
C SER A 139 -12.19 13.54 6.13
N GLY A 140 -13.23 14.28 5.71
CA GLY A 140 -14.58 14.21 6.31
C GLY A 140 -15.25 12.83 6.23
N ASN A 141 -14.70 11.88 5.47
CA ASN A 141 -15.21 10.51 5.36
C ASN A 141 -14.81 9.62 6.55
N ALA A 142 -13.92 10.07 7.45
CA ALA A 142 -13.42 9.26 8.57
C ALA A 142 -14.53 8.63 9.42
N PRO A 143 -15.60 9.37 9.84
CA PRO A 143 -16.70 8.77 10.61
C PRO A 143 -17.47 7.70 9.84
N ILE A 144 -17.58 7.84 8.51
CA ILE A 144 -18.25 6.85 7.67
C ILE A 144 -17.44 5.56 7.62
N PHE A 145 -16.12 5.66 7.43
CA PHE A 145 -15.24 4.49 7.47
C PHE A 145 -15.23 3.83 8.84
N ARG A 146 -15.13 4.63 9.92
CA ARG A 146 -15.21 4.12 11.30
C ARG A 146 -16.47 3.28 11.52
N ASN A 147 -17.63 3.77 11.08
CA ASN A 147 -18.88 3.02 11.20
C ASN A 147 -18.90 1.76 10.32
N ALA A 148 -18.34 1.83 9.10
CA ALA A 148 -18.32 0.71 8.16
C ALA A 148 -17.38 -0.44 8.58
N ILE A 149 -16.39 -0.18 9.45
CA ILE A 149 -15.54 -1.21 10.07
C ILE A 149 -16.36 -2.17 10.94
N GLU A 150 -17.45 -1.70 11.54
CA GLU A 150 -18.31 -2.50 12.44
C GLU A 150 -19.40 -3.28 11.70
N TRP A 151 -19.46 -3.19 10.37
CA TRP A 151 -20.44 -3.93 9.57
C TRP A 151 -20.07 -5.39 9.41
N LYS A 152 -21.05 -6.24 9.07
CA LYS A 152 -20.85 -7.69 8.93
C LYS A 152 -20.13 -8.11 7.64
N ASP A 153 -20.15 -7.26 6.62
CA ASP A 153 -19.61 -7.57 5.31
C ASP A 153 -18.09 -7.33 5.26
N LYS A 154 -17.31 -8.43 5.22
CA LYS A 154 -15.83 -8.40 5.21
C LYS A 154 -15.27 -7.49 4.11
N PRO A 155 -15.68 -7.58 2.83
CA PRO A 155 -15.23 -6.66 1.78
C PRO A 155 -15.38 -5.18 2.17
N THR A 156 -16.51 -4.81 2.77
CA THR A 156 -16.76 -3.44 3.21
C THR A 156 -15.89 -3.03 4.40
N GLN A 157 -15.70 -3.91 5.38
CA GLN A 157 -14.79 -3.63 6.50
C GLN A 157 -13.36 -3.38 5.99
N LEU A 158 -12.87 -4.23 5.09
CA LEU A 158 -11.54 -4.06 4.48
C LEU A 158 -11.43 -2.76 3.67
N ALA A 159 -12.48 -2.39 2.92
CA ALA A 159 -12.52 -1.13 2.18
C ALA A 159 -12.50 0.08 3.12
N ALA A 160 -13.19 -0.01 4.26
CA ALA A 160 -13.23 1.03 5.28
C ALA A 160 -11.88 1.22 5.99
N ILE A 161 -11.22 0.12 6.41
CA ILE A 161 -9.88 0.15 7.01
C ILE A 161 -8.90 0.83 6.05
N ARG A 162 -8.82 0.36 4.80
CA ARG A 162 -7.96 0.99 3.78
C ARG A 162 -8.37 2.43 3.49
N GLY A 163 -9.67 2.74 3.56
CA GLY A 163 -10.23 4.09 3.43
C GLY A 163 -9.66 5.05 4.47
N LEU A 164 -9.60 4.65 5.75
CA LEU A 164 -8.96 5.44 6.80
C LEU A 164 -7.49 5.73 6.49
N GLY A 165 -6.75 4.72 6.02
CA GLY A 165 -5.37 4.88 5.55
C GLY A 165 -5.26 5.87 4.37
N ASN A 166 -6.14 5.78 3.38
CA ASN A 166 -6.13 6.64 2.19
C ASN A 166 -6.35 8.12 2.52
N ILE A 167 -7.20 8.41 3.50
CA ILE A 167 -7.46 9.78 3.95
C ILE A 167 -6.49 10.24 5.05
N ASN A 168 -5.53 9.40 5.43
CA ASN A 168 -4.57 9.63 6.51
C ASN A 168 -5.24 10.05 7.84
N ALA A 169 -6.35 9.40 8.22
CA ALA A 169 -7.04 9.62 9.48
C ALA A 169 -6.33 8.90 10.64
N TRP A 170 -5.11 9.35 10.96
CA TRP A 170 -4.25 8.72 11.98
C TRP A 170 -4.86 8.75 13.39
N ASP A 171 -5.75 9.70 13.67
CA ASP A 171 -6.52 9.79 14.92
C ASP A 171 -7.54 8.65 15.08
N GLU A 172 -7.83 7.93 13.99
CA GLU A 172 -8.67 6.73 13.96
C GLU A 172 -7.89 5.45 14.24
N TRP A 173 -6.58 5.53 14.52
CA TRP A 173 -5.72 4.37 14.73
C TRP A 173 -6.26 3.38 15.75
N LYS A 174 -6.93 3.84 16.81
CA LYS A 174 -7.53 2.97 17.83
C LYS A 174 -8.57 1.98 17.28
N TYR A 175 -9.22 2.30 16.15
CA TYR A 175 -10.18 1.40 15.48
C TYR A 175 -9.50 0.48 14.46
N VAL A 176 -8.34 0.88 13.92
CA VAL A 176 -7.59 0.07 12.95
C VAL A 176 -6.65 -0.93 13.63
N LYS A 177 -6.01 -0.52 14.73
CA LYS A 177 -5.01 -1.30 15.47
C LYS A 177 -5.43 -2.75 15.78
N PRO A 178 -6.68 -3.05 16.20
CA PRO A 178 -7.08 -4.42 16.48
C PRO A 178 -6.93 -5.38 15.29
N PHE A 179 -7.00 -4.87 14.06
CA PHE A 179 -6.90 -5.69 12.84
C PHE A 179 -5.47 -6.15 12.53
N CYS A 180 -4.44 -5.56 13.13
CA CYS A 180 -3.04 -5.98 12.96
C CYS A 180 -2.74 -7.34 13.61
N SER A 181 -3.62 -7.84 14.49
CA SER A 181 -3.50 -9.16 15.12
C SER A 181 -4.71 -10.05 14.84
N ASN A 182 -5.44 -9.75 13.76
CA ASN A 182 -6.61 -10.54 13.37
C ASN A 182 -6.20 -11.93 12.86
N SER A 183 -7.04 -12.94 13.08
CA SER A 183 -6.81 -14.30 12.58
C SER A 183 -6.91 -14.40 11.06
N ASP A 184 -7.68 -13.52 10.43
CA ASP A 184 -7.84 -13.45 8.99
C ASP A 184 -6.82 -12.45 8.41
N LYS A 185 -5.95 -13.00 7.56
CA LYS A 185 -4.82 -12.30 6.94
C LYS A 185 -5.24 -11.03 6.21
N ASP A 186 -6.41 -11.01 5.55
CA ASP A 186 -6.83 -9.83 4.77
C ASP A 186 -6.97 -8.59 5.65
N PHE A 187 -7.39 -8.77 6.91
CA PHE A 187 -7.48 -7.69 7.88
C PHE A 187 -6.11 -7.22 8.35
N VAL A 188 -5.16 -8.14 8.55
CA VAL A 188 -3.77 -7.79 8.88
C VAL A 188 -3.16 -6.96 7.75
N MET A 189 -3.37 -7.39 6.50
CA MET A 189 -2.90 -6.66 5.31
C MET A 189 -3.54 -5.27 5.21
N ALA A 190 -4.84 -5.13 5.50
CA ALA A 190 -5.50 -3.83 5.54
C ALA A 190 -4.98 -2.93 6.68
N CYS A 191 -4.66 -3.51 7.85
CA CYS A 191 -4.06 -2.79 8.97
C CYS A 191 -2.66 -2.28 8.60
N LEU A 192 -1.78 -3.12 8.05
CA LEU A 192 -0.44 -2.75 7.59
C LEU A 192 -0.47 -1.64 6.54
N TYR A 193 -1.36 -1.76 5.55
CA TYR A 193 -1.59 -0.73 4.55
C TYR A 193 -1.89 0.63 5.20
N SER A 194 -2.81 0.65 6.17
CA SER A 194 -3.24 1.88 6.84
C SER A 194 -2.16 2.41 7.79
N ALA A 195 -1.48 1.54 8.51
CA ALA A 195 -0.38 1.89 9.41
C ALA A 195 0.77 2.57 8.67
N GLY A 196 1.10 2.10 7.45
CA GLY A 196 2.09 2.73 6.58
C GLY A 196 1.68 4.10 6.06
N LYS A 197 0.37 4.37 5.96
CA LYS A 197 -0.16 5.68 5.59
C LYS A 197 -0.20 6.67 6.76
N PHE A 198 -0.58 6.20 7.95
CA PHE A 198 -0.68 7.02 9.18
C PHE A 198 0.66 7.60 9.63
N LYS A 199 1.73 6.81 9.53
CA LYS A 199 3.10 7.24 9.85
C LYS A 199 3.28 7.78 11.27
N THR A 200 2.58 7.21 12.25
CA THR A 200 2.75 7.55 13.67
C THR A 200 3.70 6.56 14.35
N ASP A 201 4.23 6.91 15.52
CA ASP A 201 5.10 5.99 16.26
C ASP A 201 4.35 4.71 16.68
N GLU A 202 3.06 4.81 17.03
CA GLU A 202 2.24 3.64 17.34
C GLU A 202 1.98 2.75 16.13
N SER A 203 1.80 3.34 14.94
CA SER A 203 1.62 2.57 13.72
C SER A 203 2.93 1.93 13.25
N LEU A 204 4.07 2.59 13.49
CA LEU A 204 5.40 2.02 13.29
C LEU A 204 5.62 0.79 14.17
N LEU A 205 5.35 0.90 15.48
CA LEU A 205 5.50 -0.23 16.42
C LEU A 205 4.68 -1.46 16.00
N ALA A 206 3.46 -1.24 15.50
CA ALA A 206 2.64 -2.33 14.98
C ALA A 206 3.26 -3.00 13.75
N ILE A 207 3.78 -2.22 12.80
CA ILE A 207 4.48 -2.75 11.62
C ILE A 207 5.74 -3.50 12.03
N GLU A 208 6.55 -2.94 12.94
CA GLU A 208 7.79 -3.55 13.44
C GLU A 208 7.53 -4.94 14.06
N SER A 209 6.42 -5.08 14.80
CA SER A 209 6.02 -6.37 15.38
C SER A 209 5.68 -7.45 14.33
N LEU A 210 5.28 -7.05 13.12
CA LEU A 210 4.88 -7.94 12.03
C LEU A 210 6.02 -8.23 11.04
N LEU A 211 7.18 -7.58 11.16
CA LEU A 211 8.36 -7.89 10.35
C LEU A 211 8.81 -9.35 10.52
N ALA A 212 8.70 -9.89 11.74
CA ALA A 212 9.05 -11.27 12.08
C ALA A 212 7.87 -12.26 11.92
N SER A 213 6.78 -11.85 11.27
CA SER A 213 5.63 -12.74 11.06
C SER A 213 6.06 -14.05 10.35
N PRO A 214 5.61 -15.23 10.81
CA PRO A 214 5.86 -16.49 10.13
C PRO A 214 5.13 -16.56 8.77
N ASP A 215 4.04 -15.82 8.62
CA ASP A 215 3.40 -15.62 7.32
C ASP A 215 4.25 -14.64 6.49
N THR A 216 4.80 -15.15 5.39
CA THR A 216 5.73 -14.42 4.52
C THR A 216 5.06 -13.28 3.76
N GLU A 217 3.76 -13.37 3.47
CA GLU A 217 3.04 -12.26 2.82
C GLU A 217 2.81 -11.12 3.81
N ILE A 218 2.45 -11.42 5.07
CA ILE A 218 2.32 -10.41 6.13
C ILE A 218 3.66 -9.72 6.38
N SER A 219 4.74 -10.49 6.55
CA SER A 219 6.07 -9.92 6.79
C SER A 219 6.53 -9.06 5.60
N LYS A 220 6.25 -9.48 4.37
CA LYS A 220 6.56 -8.68 3.17
C LYS A 220 5.79 -7.37 3.15
N GLU A 221 4.48 -7.41 3.40
CA GLU A 221 3.66 -6.20 3.50
C GLU A 221 4.14 -5.29 4.63
N ALA A 222 4.63 -5.84 5.74
CA ALA A 222 5.21 -5.04 6.82
C ALA A 222 6.49 -4.31 6.36
N PHE A 223 7.36 -4.96 5.56
CA PHE A 223 8.48 -4.29 4.91
C PHE A 223 8.03 -3.21 3.91
N ASP A 224 6.98 -3.44 3.15
CA ASP A 224 6.45 -2.42 2.22
C ASP A 224 5.82 -1.24 2.97
N ALA A 225 5.11 -1.50 4.07
CA ALA A 225 4.47 -0.50 4.92
C ALA A 225 5.51 0.38 5.62
N ILE A 226 6.57 -0.21 6.20
CA ILE A 226 7.61 0.53 6.92
C ILE A 226 8.41 1.46 6.00
N ALA A 227 8.49 1.15 4.70
CA ALA A 227 9.15 2.00 3.70
C ALA A 227 8.45 3.36 3.46
N ASN A 228 7.24 3.57 3.99
CA ASN A 228 6.53 4.85 3.91
C ASN A 228 6.96 5.87 4.97
N PHE A 229 7.72 5.44 5.98
CA PHE A 229 8.21 6.28 7.08
C PHE A 229 9.50 7.01 6.73
N LYS A 230 9.92 7.94 7.58
CA LYS A 230 11.18 8.69 7.37
C LYS A 230 12.38 7.75 7.53
N PRO A 231 13.41 7.86 6.67
CA PRO A 231 14.59 6.99 6.73
C PRO A 231 15.22 6.89 8.13
N ALA A 232 15.31 8.01 8.85
CA ALA A 232 15.89 8.07 10.19
C ALA A 232 15.16 7.20 11.24
N GLN A 233 13.85 6.97 11.07
CA GLN A 233 13.07 6.10 11.96
C GLN A 233 13.29 4.62 11.61
N VAL A 234 13.45 4.30 10.33
CA VAL A 234 13.32 2.93 9.81
C VAL A 234 14.66 2.23 9.62
N ILE A 235 15.67 2.94 9.12
CA ILE A 235 16.98 2.36 8.79
C ILE A 235 17.60 1.63 10.00
N PRO A 236 17.64 2.23 11.21
CA PRO A 236 18.16 1.54 12.39
C PRO A 236 17.45 0.22 12.68
N THR A 237 16.12 0.19 12.57
CA THR A 237 15.32 -1.02 12.78
C THR A 237 15.64 -2.08 11.75
N LEU A 238 15.65 -1.74 10.45
CA LEU A 238 15.93 -2.70 9.38
C LEU A 238 17.34 -3.29 9.46
N ILE A 239 18.35 -2.48 9.81
CA ILE A 239 19.73 -2.96 9.99
C ILE A 239 19.80 -3.95 11.16
N ARG A 240 19.22 -3.61 12.31
CA ARG A 240 19.18 -4.53 13.46
C ARG A 240 18.44 -5.81 13.12
N PHE A 241 17.28 -5.70 12.47
CA PHE A 241 16.47 -6.84 12.08
C PHE A 241 17.23 -7.78 11.14
N LYS A 242 17.93 -7.24 10.12
CA LYS A 242 18.76 -8.04 9.20
C LYS A 242 19.86 -8.78 9.96
N LYS A 243 20.53 -8.11 10.92
CA LYS A 243 21.59 -8.72 11.73
C LYS A 243 21.06 -9.86 12.61
N THR A 244 19.89 -9.69 13.23
CA THR A 244 19.31 -10.69 14.14
C THR A 244 18.58 -11.82 13.42
N ASN A 245 18.21 -11.62 12.15
CA ASN A 245 17.45 -12.59 11.36
C ASN A 245 18.12 -12.87 9.99
N PRO A 246 19.35 -13.42 9.96
CA PRO A 246 20.13 -13.59 8.74
C PRO A 246 19.55 -14.61 7.74
N ASN A 247 18.54 -15.38 8.16
CA ASN A 247 17.86 -16.39 7.33
C ASN A 247 16.37 -16.04 7.08
N HIS A 248 15.95 -14.80 7.31
CA HIS A 248 14.55 -14.42 7.14
C HIS A 248 14.11 -14.55 5.67
N PRO A 249 12.92 -15.11 5.36
CA PRO A 249 12.49 -15.40 3.99
C PRO A 249 12.39 -14.15 3.10
N ASN A 250 12.03 -13.00 3.67
CA ASN A 250 11.91 -11.72 2.95
C ASN A 250 13.15 -10.81 3.06
N LEU A 251 14.34 -11.37 3.26
CA LEU A 251 15.56 -10.54 3.32
C LEU A 251 15.81 -9.73 2.04
N ALA A 252 15.36 -10.22 0.89
CA ALA A 252 15.46 -9.49 -0.37
C ALA A 252 14.66 -8.18 -0.35
N ASP A 253 13.43 -8.19 0.17
CA ASP A 253 12.58 -7.01 0.31
C ASP A 253 13.19 -6.01 1.30
N LEU A 254 13.72 -6.51 2.43
CA LEU A 254 14.48 -5.69 3.38
C LEU A 254 15.70 -5.02 2.72
N SER A 255 16.53 -5.78 2.01
CA SER A 255 17.70 -5.24 1.30
C SER A 255 17.29 -4.21 0.24
N ALA A 256 16.19 -4.45 -0.49
CA ALA A 256 15.65 -3.49 -1.45
C ALA A 256 15.18 -2.19 -0.77
N ASN A 257 14.61 -2.27 0.43
CA ASN A 257 14.21 -1.10 1.21
C ASN A 257 15.43 -0.31 1.70
N LEU A 258 16.43 -0.97 2.28
CA LEU A 258 17.68 -0.31 2.64
C LEU A 258 18.32 0.37 1.40
N LYS A 259 18.20 -0.25 0.22
CA LYS A 259 18.62 0.31 -1.08
C LYS A 259 17.93 1.59 -1.44
N LYS A 260 16.60 1.57 -1.43
CA LYS A 260 15.76 2.73 -1.70
C LYS A 260 16.05 3.87 -0.72
N LEU A 261 16.33 3.55 0.54
CA LEU A 261 16.64 4.49 1.61
C LEU A 261 18.10 4.97 1.60
N LYS A 262 18.94 4.50 0.67
CA LYS A 262 20.36 4.87 0.53
C LYS A 262 21.18 4.63 1.82
N ALA A 263 20.90 3.55 2.53
CA ALA A 263 21.55 3.24 3.80
C ALA A 263 23.02 2.79 3.65
N ALA A 264 23.41 2.23 2.50
CA ALA A 264 24.76 1.71 2.28
C ALA A 264 25.83 2.79 2.50
N LYS A 265 26.86 2.45 3.29
CA LYS A 265 27.97 3.32 3.71
C LYS A 265 27.57 4.57 4.49
N GLN A 266 26.28 4.82 4.70
CA GLN A 266 25.77 5.93 5.51
C GLN A 266 25.54 5.53 6.96
N TYR A 267 25.48 4.23 7.24
CA TYR A 267 25.23 3.71 8.57
C TYR A 267 26.22 2.61 8.93
N ALA A 268 26.44 2.42 10.22
CA ALA A 268 27.14 1.28 10.77
C ALA A 268 26.39 0.70 11.97
N ILE A 269 26.55 -0.60 12.20
CA ILE A 269 26.09 -1.26 13.43
C ILE A 269 27.29 -1.58 14.32
N ILE A 270 27.16 -1.30 15.61
CA ILE A 270 28.21 -1.59 16.59
C ILE A 270 28.30 -3.10 16.81
N ASN A 271 29.52 -3.63 16.74
CA ASN A 271 29.82 -5.06 16.81
C ASN A 271 30.70 -5.40 18.03
N VAL A 272 30.20 -5.07 19.22
CA VAL A 272 30.79 -5.48 20.51
C VAL A 272 29.74 -6.15 21.39
N SER A 273 30.18 -6.91 22.39
CA SER A 273 29.30 -7.67 23.30
C SER A 273 28.57 -6.80 24.31
N ASP A 274 29.17 -5.69 24.77
CA ASP A 274 28.60 -4.83 25.80
C ASP A 274 28.47 -3.37 25.32
N ARG A 275 29.51 -2.55 25.50
CA ARG A 275 29.49 -1.13 25.10
C ARG A 275 30.77 -0.70 24.40
N LEU A 276 30.61 0.21 23.45
CA LEU A 276 31.69 0.89 22.75
C LEU A 276 31.67 2.39 23.10
N ASN A 277 32.82 2.92 23.50
CA ASN A 277 32.94 4.34 23.85
C ASN A 277 32.94 5.21 22.59
N LEU A 278 32.00 6.17 22.54
CA LEU A 278 32.03 7.27 21.59
C LEU A 278 33.03 8.32 22.06
N ARG A 279 34.08 8.55 21.27
CA ARG A 279 35.21 9.42 21.63
C ARG A 279 35.06 10.82 21.05
N SER A 280 35.56 11.85 21.74
CA SER A 280 35.50 13.23 21.25
C SER A 280 36.44 13.54 20.08
N LYS A 281 37.51 12.75 19.94
CA LYS A 281 38.48 12.83 18.83
C LYS A 281 38.82 11.41 18.32
N ALA A 282 39.42 11.32 17.13
CA ALA A 282 39.97 10.09 16.55
C ALA A 282 41.20 9.58 17.33
N ASN A 283 41.00 9.22 18.60
CA ASN A 283 42.04 8.83 19.54
C ASN A 283 41.42 8.07 20.73
N GLU A 284 41.98 6.90 21.05
CA GLU A 284 41.56 6.01 22.15
C GLU A 284 41.64 6.64 23.55
N ARG A 285 42.51 7.64 23.73
CA ARG A 285 42.74 8.36 24.99
C ARG A 285 41.91 9.64 25.11
N SER A 286 41.18 10.01 24.05
CA SER A 286 40.32 11.20 24.11
C SER A 286 39.10 10.97 25.01
N GLU A 287 38.49 12.07 25.41
CA GLU A 287 37.31 12.08 26.28
C GLU A 287 36.19 11.18 25.74
N VAL A 288 35.56 10.43 26.64
CA VAL A 288 34.37 9.62 26.32
C VAL A 288 33.15 10.52 26.39
N ILE A 289 32.47 10.69 25.26
CA ILE A 289 31.20 11.42 25.19
C ILE A 289 30.07 10.57 25.80
N THR A 290 30.00 9.30 25.42
CA THR A 290 29.01 8.33 25.93
C THR A 290 29.41 6.92 25.56
N GLY A 291 28.92 5.91 26.29
CA GLY A 291 28.98 4.52 25.87
C GLY A 291 27.79 4.15 24.98
N LEU A 292 28.02 3.47 23.88
CA LEU A 292 26.98 2.97 22.96
C LEU A 292 26.84 1.46 23.11
N PRO A 293 25.62 0.91 23.22
CA PRO A 293 25.44 -0.53 23.37
C PRO A 293 25.83 -1.30 22.10
N GLY A 294 26.18 -2.57 22.27
CA GLY A 294 26.24 -3.53 21.17
C GLY A 294 24.95 -3.51 20.35
N ASN A 295 25.06 -3.63 19.03
CA ASN A 295 23.97 -3.52 18.06
C ASN A 295 23.33 -2.13 17.92
N ALA A 296 23.85 -1.08 18.57
CA ALA A 296 23.44 0.28 18.23
C ALA A 296 23.75 0.58 16.76
N VAL A 297 22.87 1.32 16.10
CA VAL A 297 23.07 1.79 14.73
C VAL A 297 23.38 3.28 14.76
N VAL A 298 24.44 3.67 14.06
CA VAL A 298 24.91 5.06 13.99
C VAL A 298 24.99 5.52 12.53
N GLU A 299 24.81 6.81 12.30
CA GLU A 299 25.02 7.45 11.01
C GLU A 299 26.51 7.81 10.86
N ILE A 300 27.12 7.47 9.72
CA ILE A 300 28.51 7.79 9.41
C ILE A 300 28.55 9.18 8.79
N ILE A 301 29.28 10.09 9.42
CA ILE A 301 29.55 11.44 8.89
C ILE A 301 30.75 11.41 7.96
N SER A 302 31.85 10.81 8.43
CA SER A 302 33.11 10.75 7.69
C SER A 302 33.98 9.60 8.19
N ARG A 303 34.99 9.25 7.39
CA ARG A 303 36.06 8.34 7.77
C ARG A 303 37.36 9.11 7.70
N GLU A 304 38.20 8.97 8.72
CA GLU A 304 39.55 9.53 8.72
C GLU A 304 40.37 9.01 7.53
N PRO A 305 41.27 9.83 6.95
CA PRO A 305 41.98 9.48 5.71
C PRO A 305 43.09 8.44 5.92
N ARG A 306 43.62 8.33 7.14
CA ARG A 306 44.70 7.41 7.49
C ARG A 306 44.19 6.31 8.42
N LYS A 307 44.83 5.15 8.33
CA LYS A 307 44.69 4.08 9.32
C LYS A 307 45.43 4.43 10.60
N TYR A 308 44.97 3.83 11.69
CA TYR A 308 45.52 3.94 13.03
C TYR A 308 45.69 2.54 13.60
N ILE A 309 46.77 2.34 14.36
CA ILE A 309 47.01 1.12 15.10
C ILE A 309 46.56 1.38 16.54
N ILE A 310 45.68 0.52 17.05
CA ILE A 310 45.29 0.52 18.46
C ILE A 310 45.50 -0.88 19.04
N THR A 311 45.76 -0.95 20.35
CA THR A 311 45.91 -2.22 21.06
C THR A 311 44.61 -2.57 21.80
N ASN A 312 44.05 -3.75 21.56
CA ASN A 312 42.83 -4.18 22.23
C ASN A 312 43.09 -4.65 23.68
N SER A 313 42.02 -5.02 24.39
CA SER A 313 42.11 -5.51 25.78
C SER A 313 42.92 -6.80 25.96
N LYS A 314 43.22 -7.52 24.87
CA LYS A 314 44.03 -8.75 24.86
C LYS A 314 45.49 -8.48 24.48
N GLY A 315 45.87 -7.23 24.21
CA GLY A 315 47.23 -6.87 23.78
C GLY A 315 47.46 -7.05 22.28
N GLU A 316 46.43 -7.32 21.49
CA GLU A 316 46.55 -7.50 20.03
C GLU A 316 46.48 -6.13 19.33
N GLU A 317 47.39 -5.88 18.40
CA GLU A 317 47.35 -4.70 17.54
C GLU A 317 46.29 -4.87 16.46
N MET A 318 45.45 -3.85 16.29
CA MET A 318 44.42 -3.79 15.25
C MET A 318 44.64 -2.53 14.43
N GLU A 319 44.57 -2.64 13.11
CA GLU A 319 44.83 -1.55 12.18
C GLU A 319 43.55 -1.20 11.39
N ASP A 320 42.95 -0.05 11.68
CA ASP A 320 41.75 0.40 10.99
C ASP A 320 41.60 1.94 11.02
N PHE A 321 40.53 2.47 10.41
CA PHE A 321 40.20 3.88 10.38
C PHE A 321 39.35 4.29 11.59
N TRP A 322 39.43 5.56 11.96
CA TRP A 322 38.41 6.18 12.80
C TRP A 322 37.27 6.71 11.93
N TYR A 323 36.04 6.56 12.41
CA TYR A 323 34.83 7.04 11.77
C TYR A 323 34.20 8.11 12.65
N GLN A 324 33.98 9.29 12.10
CA GLN A 324 33.12 10.28 12.73
C GLN A 324 31.67 9.86 12.50
N ILE A 325 30.90 9.77 13.56
CA ILE A 325 29.51 9.31 13.51
C ILE A 325 28.55 10.30 14.18
N LYS A 326 27.26 10.09 13.96
CA LYS A 326 26.15 10.71 14.68
C LYS A 326 25.22 9.65 15.24
N THR A 327 24.85 9.78 16.51
CA THR A 327 23.88 8.92 17.19
C THR A 327 22.45 9.39 16.94
N SER A 328 21.46 8.56 17.27
CA SER A 328 20.04 8.91 17.16
C SER A 328 19.63 10.11 18.04
N ASP A 329 20.26 10.29 19.20
CA ASP A 329 20.10 11.47 20.07
C ASP A 329 20.94 12.69 19.62
N GLY A 330 21.61 12.59 18.47
CA GLY A 330 22.29 13.70 17.81
C GLY A 330 23.73 13.97 18.27
N LYS A 331 24.27 13.18 19.20
CA LYS A 331 25.68 13.29 19.62
C LYS A 331 26.60 12.91 18.47
N LYS A 332 27.71 13.63 18.34
CA LYS A 332 28.74 13.38 17.33
C LYS A 332 30.05 13.01 18.01
N GLY A 333 30.74 12.02 17.47
CA GLY A 333 32.04 11.60 17.99
C GLY A 333 32.68 10.59 17.07
N TYR A 334 33.69 9.89 17.58
CA TYR A 334 34.52 8.98 16.81
C TYR A 334 34.45 7.56 17.36
N LEU A 335 34.33 6.59 16.46
CA LEU A 335 34.43 5.15 16.73
C LEU A 335 35.55 4.57 15.88
N PHE A 336 36.25 3.57 16.42
CA PHE A 336 37.29 2.84 15.68
C PHE A 336 36.65 1.75 14.82
N GLY A 337 37.09 1.62 13.58
CA GLY A 337 36.48 0.82 12.52
C GLY A 337 36.29 -0.65 12.88
N GLU A 338 37.28 -1.25 13.56
CA GLU A 338 37.28 -2.67 13.93
C GLU A 338 36.05 -3.09 14.76
N TYR A 339 35.45 -2.15 15.48
CA TYR A 339 34.31 -2.40 16.36
C TYR A 339 32.95 -2.08 15.73
N ILE A 340 32.93 -1.70 14.45
CA ILE A 340 31.71 -1.37 13.73
C ILE A 340 31.64 -2.15 12.42
N HIS A 341 30.43 -2.57 12.06
CA HIS A 341 30.16 -3.11 10.73
C HIS A 341 29.46 -2.03 9.92
N VAL A 342 30.18 -1.44 8.96
CA VAL A 342 29.59 -0.51 7.99
C VAL A 342 28.53 -1.26 7.19
N VAL A 343 27.37 -0.64 6.95
CA VAL A 343 26.33 -1.26 6.13
C VAL A 343 26.83 -1.30 4.68
N ASP A 344 27.08 -2.51 4.18
CA ASP A 344 27.57 -2.74 2.82
C ASP A 344 26.51 -2.46 1.74
N SER A 345 26.92 -2.54 0.47
CA SER A 345 26.00 -2.59 -0.66
C SER A 345 25.10 -3.83 -0.58
N TYR A 346 23.82 -3.61 -0.84
CA TYR A 346 22.63 -4.37 -0.45
C TYR A 346 22.56 -5.86 -0.77
#